data_AF-A0A8B9YZ18-F1
#
_entry.id   AF-A0A8B9YZ18-F1
#
_cell.length_a   1.000
_cell.length_b   1.000
_cell.length_c   1.000
_cell.angle_alpha   90.00
_cell.angle_beta   90.00
_cell.angle_gamma   90.00
#
_symmetry.space_group_name_H-M   'P 1'
#
loop_
_entity.id
_entity.type
_entity.pdbx_description
1 polymer ?
#
loop_
_entity_poly.entity_id
_entity_poly.type
_entity_poly.pdbx_seq_one_letter_code
_entity_poly.pdbx_strand_id
1 'polypeptide(L)'
;MFIVRGCDLFLFFLSKGYKTSLMHCYEVIPEKDACKLYFDLEFYKPANPGADGKSMVAKLIELVSQKLKELYDVNCSAKDVLNLDSSTDEKFSRHLIFLPQKTVFKDNFHVGNFVRTILQPAIRLVKSKAAAVIPEEGVGHVFQCSAEGVGLGGSLTNLTAVEDASKGWPAIACKTKDMETSHQGENSEFSFLIVNDKEGNKQLFVDLGVYTKNRNFRMYKSSKAGKNVILKIAEDNKFVPNCEENVSLEEAYFLSSLICNIRASHDTKVLSSGFSEEERKMSGFLNHITTRSSRESMEGYQDSPYPEIDYFVRSLVNKDGVQGGKDNFTFYK
;
A
#
# COMPACT_ATOMS: atom_id res chain seq x y z
N MET A 1 1.61 -17.93 -16.71
CA MET A 1 0.80 -16.96 -15.94
C MET A 1 -0.48 -16.73 -16.73
N PHE A 2 -1.64 -16.82 -16.10
CA PHE A 2 -2.92 -16.57 -16.77
C PHE A 2 -3.45 -15.19 -16.42
N ILE A 3 -3.89 -14.47 -17.44
CA ILE A 3 -4.52 -13.17 -17.32
C ILE A 3 -5.99 -13.36 -17.70
N VAL A 4 -6.90 -12.99 -16.79
CA VAL A 4 -8.33 -13.21 -17.00
C VAL A 4 -9.06 -11.87 -17.10
N ARG A 5 -9.81 -11.69 -18.19
CA ARG A 5 -10.83 -10.64 -18.37
C ARG A 5 -12.22 -11.30 -18.39
N GLY A 6 -12.80 -11.56 -17.22
CA GLY A 6 -14.17 -12.08 -17.08
C GLY A 6 -14.37 -13.05 -15.91
N CYS A 7 -15.41 -12.82 -15.10
CA CYS A 7 -15.75 -13.61 -13.92
C CYS A 7 -16.27 -15.01 -14.26
N ASP A 8 -17.11 -15.12 -15.29
CA ASP A 8 -17.90 -16.32 -15.58
C ASP A 8 -17.05 -17.49 -16.08
N LEU A 9 -16.01 -17.21 -16.87
CA LEU A 9 -15.09 -18.21 -17.38
C LEU A 9 -14.28 -18.86 -16.26
N PHE A 10 -13.84 -18.05 -15.28
CA PHE A 10 -13.02 -18.55 -14.19
C PHE A 10 -13.84 -19.36 -13.18
N LEU A 11 -15.08 -18.94 -12.91
CA LEU A 11 -16.02 -19.68 -12.06
C LEU A 11 -16.41 -21.02 -12.66
N PHE A 12 -16.60 -21.07 -13.99
CA PHE A 12 -16.81 -22.32 -14.70
C PHE A 12 -15.63 -23.31 -14.48
N PHE A 13 -14.38 -22.85 -14.55
CA PHE A 13 -13.24 -23.73 -14.34
C PHE A 13 -13.00 -24.13 -12.87
N LEU A 14 -13.21 -23.21 -11.92
CA LEU A 14 -13.14 -23.50 -10.48
C LEU A 14 -14.19 -24.54 -10.07
N SER A 15 -15.45 -24.36 -10.50
CA SER A 15 -16.56 -25.27 -10.17
C SER A 15 -16.41 -26.66 -10.77
N LYS A 16 -15.75 -26.78 -11.93
CA LYS A 16 -15.47 -28.06 -12.60
C LYS A 16 -14.23 -28.79 -12.08
N GLY A 17 -13.48 -28.21 -11.15
CA GLY A 17 -12.37 -28.90 -10.48
C GLY A 17 -11.12 -29.11 -11.34
N TYR A 18 -10.91 -28.30 -12.39
CA TYR A 18 -9.66 -28.30 -13.18
C TYR A 18 -8.51 -27.67 -12.37
N LYS A 19 -8.07 -28.37 -11.32
CA LYS A 19 -7.22 -27.86 -10.24
C LYS A 19 -5.79 -27.53 -10.64
N THR A 20 -5.26 -28.07 -11.74
CA THR A 20 -3.83 -27.96 -12.08
C THR A 20 -3.52 -26.89 -13.12
N SER A 21 -4.43 -26.53 -14.01
CA SER A 21 -4.15 -25.56 -15.08
C SER A 21 -4.27 -24.11 -14.62
N LEU A 22 -5.09 -23.78 -13.61
CA LEU A 22 -5.35 -22.40 -13.19
C LEU A 22 -4.66 -21.97 -11.89
N MET A 23 -3.55 -22.59 -11.53
CA MET A 23 -2.87 -22.28 -10.26
C MET A 23 -2.22 -20.89 -10.23
N HIS A 24 -1.98 -20.24 -11.38
CA HIS A 24 -1.16 -19.03 -11.45
C HIS A 24 -1.87 -17.88 -12.18
N CYS A 25 -3.05 -17.51 -11.65
CA CYS A 25 -3.94 -16.53 -12.30
C CYS A 25 -3.88 -15.14 -11.64
N TYR A 26 -3.99 -14.14 -12.51
CA TYR A 26 -3.99 -12.73 -12.16
C TYR A 26 -5.16 -12.05 -12.85
N GLU A 27 -5.85 -11.20 -12.11
CA GLU A 27 -6.78 -10.23 -12.65
C GLU A 27 -5.97 -9.08 -13.27
N VAL A 28 -6.29 -8.69 -14.50
CA VAL A 28 -5.82 -7.42 -15.05
C VAL A 28 -6.81 -6.35 -14.62
N ILE A 29 -6.33 -5.39 -13.84
CA ILE A 29 -7.06 -4.17 -13.46
C ILE A 29 -6.86 -3.16 -14.60
N PRO A 30 -7.85 -2.96 -15.49
CA PRO A 30 -7.66 -2.13 -16.67
C PRO A 30 -7.48 -0.66 -16.29
N GLU A 31 -6.74 0.10 -17.11
CA GLU A 31 -6.71 1.55 -16.92
C GLU A 31 -8.11 2.16 -17.06
N LYS A 32 -8.44 3.13 -16.19
CA LYS A 32 -9.68 3.93 -16.21
C LYS A 32 -10.98 3.17 -15.91
N ASP A 33 -10.92 1.88 -15.64
CA ASP A 33 -12.07 1.13 -15.16
C ASP A 33 -12.25 1.36 -13.66
N ALA A 34 -13.50 1.53 -13.24
CA ALA A 34 -13.83 1.63 -11.83
C ALA A 34 -13.33 0.39 -11.08
N CYS A 35 -12.85 0.58 -9.86
CA CYS A 35 -12.33 -0.51 -9.05
C CYS A 35 -12.65 -0.35 -7.57
N LYS A 36 -12.61 -1.48 -6.85
CA LYS A 36 -12.63 -1.50 -5.39
C LYS A 36 -11.35 -0.84 -4.84
N LEU A 37 -11.39 -0.41 -3.58
CA LEU A 37 -10.18 -0.03 -2.86
C LEU A 37 -9.45 -1.30 -2.43
N TYR A 38 -8.16 -1.41 -2.73
CA TYR A 38 -7.36 -2.58 -2.43
C TYR A 38 -5.94 -2.23 -2.01
N PHE A 39 -5.32 -3.16 -1.28
CA PHE A 39 -3.96 -3.05 -0.78
C PHE A 39 -3.21 -4.37 -1.00
N ASP A 40 -1.94 -4.27 -1.34
CA ASP A 40 -0.96 -5.36 -1.23
C ASP A 40 -0.02 -5.01 -0.07
N LEU A 41 0.08 -5.92 0.89
CA LEU A 41 0.76 -5.72 2.16
C LEU A 41 1.85 -6.77 2.31
N GLU A 42 3.07 -6.33 2.55
CA GLU A 42 4.17 -7.27 2.73
C GLU A 42 5.34 -6.73 3.54
N PHE A 43 6.01 -7.66 4.22
CA PHE A 43 7.33 -7.43 4.80
C PHE A 43 8.10 -8.75 4.96
N TYR A 44 9.42 -8.64 5.03
CA TYR A 44 10.30 -9.78 5.29
C TYR A 44 10.38 -10.04 6.80
N LYS A 45 9.91 -11.20 7.27
CA LYS A 45 9.76 -11.50 8.69
C LYS A 45 11.09 -11.49 9.46
N PRO A 46 12.19 -12.08 8.95
CA PRO A 46 13.47 -12.09 9.68
C PRO A 46 14.05 -10.70 9.94
N ALA A 47 13.82 -9.72 9.06
CA ALA A 47 14.25 -8.34 9.27
C ALA A 47 13.32 -7.55 10.22
N ASN A 48 12.17 -8.12 10.61
CA ASN A 48 11.13 -7.49 11.41
C ASN A 48 10.62 -8.41 12.54
N PRO A 49 11.50 -8.89 13.45
CA PRO A 49 11.12 -9.90 14.45
C PRO A 49 10.09 -9.42 15.47
N GLY A 50 9.98 -8.11 15.70
CA GLY A 50 8.99 -7.51 16.60
C GLY A 50 7.69 -7.06 15.92
N ALA A 51 7.55 -7.25 14.60
CA ALA A 51 6.37 -6.80 13.87
C ALA A 51 5.21 -7.79 14.01
N ASP A 52 4.11 -7.33 14.61
CA ASP A 52 2.84 -8.06 14.59
C ASP A 52 2.03 -7.67 13.35
N GLY A 53 2.16 -8.47 12.29
CA GLY A 53 1.47 -8.24 11.03
C GLY A 53 -0.06 -8.27 11.13
N LYS A 54 -0.66 -9.05 12.06
CA LYS A 54 -2.13 -9.05 12.27
C LYS A 54 -2.57 -7.72 12.87
N SER A 55 -1.85 -7.22 13.88
CA SER A 55 -2.09 -5.92 14.49
C SER A 55 -1.89 -4.76 13.51
N MET A 56 -0.83 -4.81 12.68
CA MET A 56 -0.59 -3.80 11.64
C MET A 56 -1.72 -3.74 10.63
N VAL A 57 -2.27 -4.88 10.19
CA VAL A 57 -3.45 -4.95 9.31
C VAL A 57 -4.67 -4.33 9.97
N ALA A 58 -4.96 -4.67 11.23
CA ALA A 58 -6.10 -4.14 11.96
C ALA A 58 -6.04 -2.60 12.08
N LYS A 59 -4.87 -2.06 12.45
CA LYS A 59 -4.62 -0.62 12.52
C LYS A 59 -4.73 0.07 11.17
N LEU A 60 -4.24 -0.56 10.09
CA LEU A 60 -4.39 -0.02 8.75
C LEU A 60 -5.87 0.04 8.33
N ILE A 61 -6.65 -1.01 8.61
CA ILE A 61 -8.09 -1.03 8.31
C ILE A 61 -8.82 0.09 9.06
N GLU A 62 -8.49 0.30 10.33
CA GLU A 62 -9.05 1.38 11.16
C GLU A 62 -8.71 2.76 10.58
N LEU A 63 -7.43 3.02 10.31
CA LEU A 63 -6.97 4.26 9.67
C LEU A 63 -7.69 4.52 8.35
N VAL A 64 -7.76 3.52 7.46
CA VAL A 64 -8.40 3.67 6.15
C VAL A 64 -9.90 3.92 6.32
N SER A 65 -10.56 3.21 7.24
CA SER A 65 -12.00 3.40 7.51
C SER A 65 -12.30 4.80 8.04
N GLN A 66 -11.47 5.32 8.94
CA GLN A 66 -11.55 6.69 9.43
C GLN A 66 -11.36 7.69 8.28
N LYS A 67 -10.35 7.49 7.41
CA LYS A 67 -10.08 8.40 6.29
C LYS A 67 -11.17 8.34 5.20
N LEU A 68 -11.78 7.18 4.97
CA LEU A 68 -12.95 7.04 4.10
C LEU A 68 -14.14 7.83 4.66
N LYS A 69 -14.35 7.79 5.97
CA LYS A 69 -15.41 8.57 6.64
C LYS A 69 -15.14 10.08 6.56
N GLU A 70 -13.93 10.51 6.89
CA GLU A 70 -13.54 11.92 6.89
C GLU A 70 -13.60 12.56 5.49
N LEU A 71 -13.07 11.88 4.47
CA LEU A 71 -12.90 12.46 3.13
C LEU A 71 -14.11 12.25 2.22
N TYR A 72 -14.86 11.18 2.43
CA TYR A 72 -15.93 10.77 1.52
C TYR A 72 -17.23 10.43 2.23
N ASP A 73 -17.35 10.57 3.55
CA ASP A 73 -18.53 10.16 4.32
C ASP A 73 -18.93 8.69 4.07
N VAL A 74 -17.93 7.81 3.88
CA VAL A 74 -18.15 6.38 3.66
C VAL A 74 -17.86 5.64 4.96
N ASN A 75 -18.89 4.98 5.51
CA ASN A 75 -18.72 4.09 6.66
C ASN A 75 -18.11 2.77 6.18
N CYS A 76 -17.04 2.35 6.85
CA CYS A 76 -16.37 1.09 6.59
C CYS A 76 -15.88 0.51 7.92
N SER A 77 -15.84 -0.81 8.02
CA SER A 77 -15.32 -1.53 9.17
C SER A 77 -14.55 -2.76 8.72
N ALA A 78 -13.91 -3.47 9.64
CA ALA A 78 -13.25 -4.73 9.32
C ALA A 78 -14.20 -5.81 8.77
N LYS A 79 -15.53 -5.69 8.97
CA LYS A 79 -16.53 -6.59 8.37
C LYS A 79 -16.77 -6.31 6.89
N ASP A 80 -16.32 -5.16 6.41
CA ASP A 80 -16.44 -4.72 5.01
C ASP A 80 -15.10 -4.89 4.26
N VAL A 81 -14.13 -5.61 4.84
CA VAL A 81 -12.80 -5.82 4.25
C VAL A 81 -12.51 -7.30 4.12
N LEU A 82 -12.43 -7.77 2.89
CA LEU A 82 -11.94 -9.11 2.59
C LEU A 82 -10.43 -9.14 2.79
N ASN A 83 -9.98 -9.99 3.71
CA ASN A 83 -8.59 -10.16 4.07
C ASN A 83 -8.08 -11.52 3.57
N LEU A 84 -7.12 -11.47 2.64
CA LEU A 84 -6.51 -12.65 2.04
C LEU A 84 -5.05 -12.80 2.47
N ASP A 85 -4.64 -14.03 2.79
CA ASP A 85 -3.31 -14.36 3.29
C ASP A 85 -2.57 -15.29 2.31
N SER A 86 -1.31 -14.97 2.06
CA SER A 86 -0.36 -15.84 1.35
C SER A 86 1.02 -15.80 2.02
N SER A 87 1.02 -15.61 3.33
CA SER A 87 2.23 -15.54 4.15
C SER A 87 2.96 -16.88 4.15
N THR A 88 4.28 -16.81 4.25
CA THR A 88 5.19 -17.95 4.45
C THR A 88 5.96 -17.75 5.75
N ASP A 89 6.83 -18.69 6.11
CA ASP A 89 7.69 -18.53 7.29
C ASP A 89 8.65 -17.36 7.14
N GLU A 90 9.05 -17.02 5.91
CA GLU A 90 9.97 -15.92 5.61
C GLU A 90 9.28 -14.58 5.35
N LYS A 91 8.04 -14.59 4.84
CA LYS A 91 7.38 -13.39 4.33
C LYS A 91 5.97 -13.27 4.87
N PHE A 92 5.64 -12.11 5.41
CA PHE A 92 4.26 -11.72 5.61
C PHE A 92 3.71 -11.18 4.27
N SER A 93 2.54 -11.66 3.84
CA SER A 93 1.92 -11.21 2.60
C SER A 93 0.40 -11.32 2.65
N ARG A 94 -0.28 -10.18 2.52
CA ARG A 94 -1.73 -10.09 2.53
C ARG A 94 -2.27 -9.18 1.45
N HIS A 95 -3.43 -9.52 0.91
CA HIS A 95 -4.23 -8.59 0.12
C HIS A 95 -5.45 -8.17 0.95
N LEU A 96 -5.72 -6.87 1.00
CA LEU A 96 -6.97 -6.34 1.55
C LEU A 96 -7.82 -5.78 0.43
N ILE A 97 -9.11 -6.09 0.45
CA ILE A 97 -10.08 -5.62 -0.55
C ILE A 97 -11.28 -5.06 0.19
N PHE A 98 -11.44 -3.74 0.10
CA PHE A 98 -12.49 -2.99 0.77
C PHE A 98 -13.77 -3.04 -0.08
N LEU A 99 -14.85 -3.46 0.57
CA LEU A 99 -16.17 -3.67 0.00
C LEU A 99 -17.23 -2.86 0.76
N PRO A 100 -17.01 -1.56 1.07
CA PRO A 100 -18.05 -0.73 1.68
C PRO A 100 -19.27 -0.66 0.76
N GLN A 101 -20.46 -0.57 1.36
CA GLN A 101 -21.71 -0.62 0.61
C GLN A 101 -21.74 0.45 -0.50
N LYS A 102 -22.06 0.00 -1.72
CA LYS A 102 -22.35 0.86 -2.88
C LYS A 102 -21.26 1.91 -3.15
N THR A 103 -20.00 1.58 -2.92
CA THR A 103 -18.90 2.54 -3.06
C THR A 103 -17.75 1.94 -3.86
N VAL A 104 -17.25 2.69 -4.83
CA VAL A 104 -16.11 2.30 -5.68
C VAL A 104 -15.23 3.51 -5.96
N PHE A 105 -13.97 3.29 -6.33
CA PHE A 105 -13.12 4.34 -6.86
C PHE A 105 -13.26 4.41 -8.38
N LYS A 106 -13.11 5.63 -8.93
CA LYS A 106 -13.20 5.90 -10.37
C LYS A 106 -12.25 5.04 -11.19
N ASP A 107 -11.03 4.83 -10.69
CA ASP A 107 -10.06 3.87 -11.21
C ASP A 107 -8.95 3.63 -10.19
N ASN A 108 -8.01 2.74 -10.52
CA ASN A 108 -6.90 2.39 -9.64
C ASN A 108 -5.88 3.52 -9.43
N PHE A 109 -5.83 4.55 -10.28
CA PHE A 109 -5.02 5.74 -10.03
C PHE A 109 -5.62 6.57 -8.92
N HIS A 110 -6.95 6.74 -8.89
CA HIS A 110 -7.63 7.45 -7.81
C HIS A 110 -7.50 6.69 -6.48
N VAL A 111 -7.46 5.36 -6.51
CA VAL A 111 -7.07 4.55 -5.33
C VAL A 111 -5.65 4.89 -4.90
N GLY A 112 -4.68 4.85 -5.82
CA GLY A 112 -3.29 5.16 -5.51
C GLY A 112 -3.09 6.57 -4.95
N ASN A 113 -3.83 7.55 -5.46
CA ASN A 113 -3.81 8.92 -4.97
C ASN A 113 -4.33 8.99 -3.54
N PHE A 114 -5.52 8.42 -3.28
CA PHE A 114 -6.10 8.35 -1.95
C PHE A 114 -5.12 7.70 -0.96
N VAL A 115 -4.54 6.55 -1.31
CA VAL A 115 -3.59 5.83 -0.45
C VAL A 115 -2.34 6.68 -0.18
N ARG A 116 -1.77 7.35 -1.19
CA ARG A 116 -0.62 8.24 -0.97
C ARG A 116 -0.96 9.42 -0.08
N THR A 117 -2.15 10.01 -0.22
CA THR A 117 -2.60 11.13 0.60
C THR A 117 -2.74 10.72 2.07
N ILE A 118 -3.38 9.59 2.36
CA ILE A 118 -3.60 9.17 3.75
C ILE A 118 -2.31 8.62 4.41
N LEU A 119 -1.39 8.07 3.61
CA LEU A 119 -0.11 7.55 4.10
C LEU A 119 1.04 8.56 3.99
N GLN A 120 0.73 9.82 3.65
CA GLN A 120 1.71 10.90 3.46
C GLN A 120 2.65 11.06 4.69
N PRO A 121 2.16 11.01 5.95
CA PRO A 121 3.02 11.06 7.13
C PRO A 121 4.02 9.90 7.19
N ALA A 122 3.57 8.66 6.92
CA ALA A 122 4.44 7.48 6.86
C ALA A 122 5.49 7.59 5.74
N ILE A 123 5.11 8.11 4.57
CA ILE A 123 6.01 8.36 3.44
C ILE A 123 7.10 9.36 3.83
N ARG A 124 6.78 10.43 4.57
CA ARG A 124 7.77 11.40 5.07
C ARG A 124 8.76 10.75 6.05
N LEU A 125 8.28 9.89 6.95
CA LEU A 125 9.12 9.18 7.91
C LEU A 125 10.13 8.23 7.26
N VAL A 126 9.72 7.54 6.19
CA VAL A 126 10.65 6.68 5.43
C VAL A 126 11.73 7.53 4.77
N LYS A 127 11.37 8.68 4.19
CA LYS A 127 12.33 9.58 3.52
C LYS A 127 13.31 10.24 4.49
N SER A 128 12.84 10.73 5.63
CA SER A 128 13.72 11.36 6.63
C SER A 128 14.75 10.37 7.16
N LYS A 129 14.34 9.10 7.38
CA LYS A 129 15.25 8.03 7.80
C LYS A 129 16.23 7.61 6.71
N ALA A 130 15.82 7.63 5.43
CA ALA A 130 16.72 7.34 4.32
C ALA A 130 17.79 8.43 4.13
N ALA A 131 17.42 9.71 4.30
CA ALA A 131 18.35 10.83 4.20
C ALA A 131 19.41 10.84 5.32
N ALA A 132 19.07 10.38 6.53
CA ALA A 132 19.99 10.29 7.66
C ALA A 132 21.06 9.18 7.54
N VAL A 133 20.95 8.28 6.56
CA VAL A 133 21.87 7.14 6.36
C VAL A 133 22.98 7.46 5.36
N ILE A 134 22.95 8.61 4.69
CA ILE A 134 24.05 9.05 3.83
C ILE A 134 25.18 9.60 4.74
N PRO A 135 26.39 9.03 4.73
CA PRO A 135 27.53 9.63 5.40
C PRO A 135 27.83 10.98 4.73
N GLU A 136 28.02 12.04 5.51
CA GLU A 136 28.76 13.20 5.01
C GLU A 136 30.15 12.71 4.61
N GLU A 137 30.37 12.57 3.29
CA GLU A 137 31.72 12.50 2.76
C GLU A 137 32.40 13.84 3.07
N GLY A 138 33.41 13.74 3.92
CA GLY A 138 34.11 14.88 4.50
C GLY A 138 34.65 15.84 3.44
N VAL A 139 34.24 17.09 3.56
CA VAL A 139 35.09 18.22 3.22
C VAL A 139 35.61 18.76 4.55
N GLY A 140 36.86 18.42 4.85
CA GLY A 140 37.56 18.94 6.01
C GLY A 140 37.64 20.46 5.92
N HIS A 141 36.84 21.15 6.73
CA HIS A 141 37.13 22.52 7.09
C HIS A 141 37.95 22.50 8.37
N VAL A 142 39.25 22.68 8.19
CA VAL A 142 40.21 22.97 9.25
C VAL A 142 39.70 24.19 10.03
N PHE A 143 39.22 23.98 11.25
CA PHE A 143 39.14 25.06 12.24
C PHE A 143 40.45 25.02 13.02
N GLN A 144 41.34 25.91 12.62
CA GLN A 144 42.64 26.13 13.22
C GLN A 144 42.46 26.79 14.59
N CYS A 145 42.82 26.05 15.64
CA CYS A 145 43.03 26.61 16.98
C CYS A 145 44.02 27.77 16.90
N SER A 146 43.62 28.94 17.39
CA SER A 146 44.55 30.00 17.76
C SER A 146 44.62 30.04 19.28
N ALA A 147 45.79 29.73 19.81
CA ALA A 147 46.12 29.92 21.21
C ALA A 147 46.75 31.30 21.40
N GLU A 148 46.21 32.09 22.32
CA GLU A 148 46.97 33.07 23.09
C GLU A 148 46.48 33.02 24.54
N GLY A 149 47.42 33.13 25.47
CA GLY A 149 47.29 32.67 26.85
C GLY A 149 47.23 33.77 27.91
N VAL A 150 47.63 33.36 29.11
CA VAL A 150 47.75 34.12 30.37
C VAL A 150 46.39 34.35 31.05
N GLY A 151 46.11 33.96 32.29
CA GLY A 151 46.85 33.32 33.37
C GLY A 151 46.05 33.52 34.68
N LEU A 152 46.23 32.60 35.64
CA LEU A 152 45.84 32.68 37.08
C LEU A 152 44.31 32.69 37.35
N GLY A 153 43.72 31.80 38.15
CA GLY A 153 44.14 31.19 39.41
C GLY A 153 43.29 31.80 40.54
N GLY A 154 42.47 31.02 41.25
CA GLY A 154 41.88 31.50 42.52
C GLY A 154 40.51 30.94 42.92
N SER A 155 40.54 30.13 43.97
CA SER A 155 39.46 29.55 44.76
C SER A 155 38.67 30.57 45.62
N LEU A 156 37.40 30.26 45.86
CA LEU A 156 36.65 30.33 47.14
C LEU A 156 36.26 31.67 47.85
N THR A 157 35.03 31.63 48.37
CA THR A 157 34.48 32.21 49.64
C THR A 157 33.99 33.68 49.75
N ASN A 158 32.66 33.78 49.83
CA ASN A 158 31.79 34.28 50.92
C ASN A 158 31.75 35.77 51.39
N LEU A 159 30.52 36.11 51.85
CA LEU A 159 30.07 37.19 52.77
C LEU A 159 29.81 38.54 52.07
N THR A 160 28.75 39.34 52.32
CA THR A 160 27.64 39.33 53.29
C THR A 160 26.58 40.37 52.85
N ALA A 161 25.40 40.25 53.44
CA ALA A 161 24.15 40.98 53.22
C ALA A 161 24.19 42.51 53.34
N VAL A 162 23.27 43.18 52.61
CA VAL A 162 22.35 44.23 53.13
C VAL A 162 21.05 44.19 52.30
N GLU A 163 19.91 43.97 52.96
CA GLU A 163 18.56 44.28 52.46
C GLU A 163 18.29 45.79 52.63
N ASP A 164 17.71 46.46 51.63
CA ASP A 164 16.45 47.20 51.85
C ASP A 164 15.71 47.47 50.53
N ALA A 165 14.40 47.56 50.65
CA ALA A 165 13.37 47.45 49.64
C ALA A 165 13.27 48.65 48.68
N SER A 166 12.83 48.39 47.46
CA SER A 166 11.44 48.66 47.04
C SER A 166 11.28 48.86 45.52
N LYS A 167 10.17 48.30 45.01
CA LYS A 167 9.43 48.61 43.77
C LYS A 167 9.95 48.07 42.42
N GLY A 168 9.19 47.08 41.92
CA GLY A 168 8.85 46.96 40.49
C GLY A 168 9.38 45.70 39.80
N TRP A 169 8.50 44.73 39.56
CA TRP A 169 8.75 43.58 38.69
C TRP A 169 7.51 43.31 37.82
N PRO A 170 7.65 42.68 36.64
CA PRO A 170 8.69 42.94 35.65
C PRO A 170 8.14 43.03 34.21
N ALA A 171 8.98 43.57 33.33
CA ALA A 171 8.83 43.45 31.88
C ALA A 171 8.77 41.97 31.46
N ILE A 172 7.74 41.63 30.69
CA ILE A 172 7.56 40.31 30.08
C ILE A 172 8.66 40.13 29.03
N ALA A 173 9.64 39.30 29.36
CA ALA A 173 10.51 38.70 28.36
C ALA A 173 9.68 37.70 27.54
N CYS A 174 9.42 38.02 26.28
CA CYS A 174 8.90 37.07 25.30
C CYS A 174 9.96 35.97 25.10
N LYS A 175 9.81 34.86 25.82
CA LYS A 175 10.40 33.59 25.41
C LYS A 175 9.69 33.17 24.13
N THR A 176 10.36 33.28 23.00
CA THR A 176 10.07 32.48 21.80
C THR A 176 10.20 31.02 22.22
N LYS A 177 9.07 30.42 22.60
CA LYS A 177 8.93 28.97 22.57
C LYS A 177 8.79 28.60 21.10
N ASP A 178 9.87 28.05 20.56
CA ASP A 178 9.87 27.42 19.27
C ASP A 178 8.71 26.43 19.17
N MET A 179 8.00 26.55 18.06
CA MET A 179 6.78 25.86 17.70
C MET A 179 7.11 24.44 17.22
N GLU A 180 7.68 23.61 18.11
CA GLU A 180 8.19 22.27 17.77
C GLU A 180 7.27 21.10 18.17
N THR A 181 6.10 21.35 18.74
CA THR A 181 5.32 20.28 19.42
C THR A 181 4.17 19.65 18.64
N SER A 182 3.84 20.08 17.42
CA SER A 182 2.76 19.45 16.64
C SER A 182 3.21 18.23 15.83
N HIS A 183 4.45 18.22 15.34
CA HIS A 183 4.89 17.19 14.38
C HIS A 183 5.39 15.89 15.02
N GLN A 184 5.73 15.90 16.32
CA GLN A 184 6.30 14.71 16.96
C GLN A 184 5.24 13.67 17.38
N GLY A 185 4.02 14.11 17.68
CA GLY A 185 2.89 13.22 18.02
C GLY A 185 2.34 12.47 16.81
N GLU A 186 2.09 13.18 15.70
CA GLU A 186 1.60 12.58 14.44
C GLU A 186 2.59 11.57 13.85
N ASN A 187 3.89 11.84 13.98
CA ASN A 187 4.94 10.93 13.51
C ASN A 187 4.99 9.58 14.25
N SER A 188 4.51 9.54 15.51
CA SER A 188 4.43 8.29 16.28
C SER A 188 3.30 7.39 15.80
N GLU A 189 2.16 7.98 15.41
CA GLU A 189 0.95 7.27 15.04
C GLU A 189 1.12 6.40 13.77
N PHE A 190 1.90 6.86 12.80
CA PHE A 190 2.10 6.16 11.51
C PHE A 190 3.30 5.21 11.50
N SER A 191 4.04 5.12 12.61
CA SER A 191 5.26 4.31 12.71
C SER A 191 5.02 2.81 12.49
N PHE A 192 3.83 2.32 12.80
CA PHE A 192 3.45 0.91 12.60
C PHE A 192 3.42 0.50 11.11
N LEU A 193 3.42 1.47 10.19
CA LEU A 193 3.47 1.21 8.74
C LEU A 193 4.89 1.09 8.21
N ILE A 194 5.91 1.25 9.06
CA ILE A 194 7.30 1.24 8.64
C ILE A 194 7.91 -0.13 8.99
N VAL A 195 8.48 -0.78 7.98
CA VAL A 195 9.16 -2.08 8.09
C VAL A 195 10.56 -1.99 7.50
N ASN A 196 11.41 -2.95 7.83
CA ASN A 196 12.72 -3.12 7.21
C ASN A 196 12.61 -4.02 5.98
N ASP A 197 13.35 -3.68 4.92
CA ASP A 197 13.66 -4.60 3.83
C ASP A 197 14.72 -5.62 4.27
N LYS A 198 15.23 -6.43 3.33
CA LYS A 198 16.25 -7.45 3.64
C LYS A 198 17.62 -6.85 3.97
N GLU A 199 17.87 -5.66 3.43
CA GLU A 199 19.10 -4.89 3.56
C GLU A 199 19.08 -3.99 4.81
N GLY A 200 17.96 -3.93 5.53
CA GLY A 200 17.77 -3.12 6.72
C GLY A 200 17.27 -1.70 6.46
N ASN A 201 17.02 -1.33 5.20
CA ASN A 201 16.45 -0.02 4.87
C ASN A 201 14.97 0.03 5.27
N LYS A 202 14.51 1.24 5.61
CA LYS A 202 13.10 1.47 5.93
C LYS A 202 12.27 1.53 4.65
N GLN A 203 11.14 0.82 4.67
CA GLN A 203 10.12 0.88 3.62
C GLN A 203 8.72 0.87 4.26
N LEU A 204 7.69 1.09 3.43
CA LEU A 204 6.31 0.96 3.86
C LEU A 204 5.89 -0.51 3.89
N PHE A 205 4.99 -0.82 4.81
CA PHE A 205 4.24 -2.08 4.87
C PHE A 205 3.28 -2.23 3.68
N VAL A 206 2.80 -1.11 3.14
CA VAL A 206 1.90 -1.05 1.99
C VAL A 206 2.70 -0.91 0.70
N ASP A 207 2.51 -1.81 -0.27
CA ASP A 207 3.10 -1.69 -1.61
C ASP A 207 2.33 -0.64 -2.44
N LEU A 208 2.92 0.55 -2.57
CA LEU A 208 2.37 1.63 -3.40
C LEU A 208 2.56 1.38 -4.91
N GLY A 209 3.38 0.41 -5.29
CA GLY A 209 3.66 0.04 -6.68
C GLY A 209 2.50 -0.67 -7.38
N VAL A 210 1.46 -1.08 -6.64
CA VAL A 210 0.29 -1.76 -7.21
C VAL A 210 -0.63 -0.85 -8.02
N TYR A 211 -0.59 0.46 -7.80
CA TYR A 211 -1.49 1.42 -8.45
C TYR A 211 -0.93 1.91 -9.80
N THR A 212 -0.86 1.00 -10.78
CA THR A 212 -0.26 1.22 -12.11
C THR A 212 -1.19 0.77 -13.25
N LYS A 213 -0.94 1.24 -14.48
CA LYS A 213 -1.77 0.90 -15.65
C LYS A 213 -1.80 -0.62 -15.86
N ASN A 214 -2.98 -1.17 -16.12
CA ASN A 214 -3.17 -2.59 -16.45
C ASN A 214 -2.50 -3.52 -15.44
N ARG A 215 -2.63 -3.19 -14.14
CA ARG A 215 -1.94 -3.92 -13.08
C ARG A 215 -2.46 -5.36 -13.03
N ASN A 216 -1.53 -6.31 -13.06
CA ASN A 216 -1.82 -7.69 -12.68
C ASN A 216 -1.93 -7.81 -11.15
N PHE A 217 -3.04 -8.34 -10.67
CA PHE A 217 -3.30 -8.58 -9.25
C PHE A 217 -3.65 -10.05 -9.04
N ARG A 218 -2.91 -10.74 -8.15
CA ARG A 218 -3.05 -12.20 -8.00
C ARG A 218 -4.42 -12.54 -7.43
N MET A 219 -5.12 -13.47 -8.08
CA MET A 219 -6.49 -13.85 -7.75
C MET A 219 -6.54 -14.73 -6.50
N TYR A 220 -7.71 -14.74 -5.83
CA TYR A 220 -8.02 -15.70 -4.78
C TYR A 220 -7.81 -17.15 -5.27
N LYS A 221 -7.26 -18.00 -4.40
CA LYS A 221 -6.81 -19.38 -4.66
C LYS A 221 -5.71 -19.56 -5.70
N SER A 222 -5.13 -18.47 -6.23
CA SER A 222 -3.95 -18.54 -7.10
C SER A 222 -2.65 -18.39 -6.31
N SER A 223 -1.57 -19.00 -6.80
CA SER A 223 -0.19 -18.83 -6.36
C SER A 223 0.63 -18.03 -7.39
N LYS A 224 1.82 -17.59 -7.00
CA LYS A 224 2.78 -17.04 -7.97
C LYS A 224 3.33 -18.18 -8.83
N ALA A 225 3.71 -17.88 -10.07
CA ALA A 225 4.38 -18.86 -10.92
C ALA A 225 5.63 -19.44 -10.22
N GLY A 226 5.78 -20.77 -10.27
CA GLY A 226 6.87 -21.46 -9.58
C GLY A 226 6.77 -21.50 -8.05
N LYS A 227 5.64 -21.09 -7.46
CA LYS A 227 5.37 -21.17 -6.03
C LYS A 227 4.07 -21.95 -5.77
N ASN A 228 4.03 -22.64 -4.63
CA ASN A 228 2.86 -23.43 -4.22
C ASN A 228 1.97 -22.72 -3.19
N VAL A 229 2.38 -21.53 -2.75
CA VAL A 229 1.65 -20.75 -1.73
C VAL A 229 0.50 -20.01 -2.40
N ILE A 230 -0.72 -20.51 -2.18
CA ILE A 230 -1.95 -19.94 -2.69
C ILE A 230 -2.46 -18.80 -1.78
N LEU A 231 -3.16 -17.86 -2.38
CA LEU A 231 -3.85 -16.78 -1.68
C LEU A 231 -5.18 -17.31 -1.11
N LYS A 232 -5.29 -17.41 0.22
CA LYS A 232 -6.44 -17.97 0.94
C LYS A 232 -7.11 -16.92 1.83
N ILE A 233 -8.29 -17.21 2.38
CA ILE A 233 -8.91 -16.35 3.38
C ILE A 233 -8.01 -16.32 4.63
N ALA A 234 -7.71 -15.12 5.15
CA ALA A 234 -6.94 -14.97 6.37
C ALA A 234 -7.73 -15.48 7.58
N GLU A 235 -7.04 -16.04 8.58
CA GLU A 235 -7.67 -16.55 9.81
C GLU A 235 -8.46 -15.47 10.57
N ASP A 236 -7.95 -14.23 10.56
CA ASP A 236 -8.52 -13.04 11.20
C ASP A 236 -9.42 -12.22 10.26
N ASN A 237 -9.83 -12.78 9.13
CA ASN A 237 -10.82 -12.18 8.24
C ASN A 237 -12.19 -12.07 8.94
N LYS A 238 -12.82 -10.89 8.86
CA LYS A 238 -14.16 -10.63 9.42
C LYS A 238 -15.25 -10.40 8.36
N PHE A 239 -14.87 -10.24 7.10
CA PHE A 239 -15.80 -10.11 6.00
C PHE A 239 -16.42 -11.46 5.64
N VAL A 240 -17.74 -11.48 5.54
CA VAL A 240 -18.49 -12.64 5.05
C VAL A 240 -19.38 -12.13 3.90
N PRO A 241 -19.25 -12.65 2.68
CA PRO A 241 -20.07 -12.20 1.56
C PRO A 241 -21.52 -12.63 1.75
N ASN A 242 -22.44 -11.85 1.19
CA ASN A 242 -23.84 -12.24 1.09
C ASN A 242 -23.96 -13.35 0.03
N CYS A 243 -24.46 -14.51 0.42
CA CYS A 243 -24.74 -15.59 -0.52
C CYS A 243 -26.09 -15.35 -1.20
N GLU A 244 -26.08 -15.22 -2.53
CA GLU A 244 -27.29 -15.24 -3.34
C GLU A 244 -27.77 -16.68 -3.55
N GLU A 245 -29.05 -16.84 -3.89
CA GLU A 245 -29.59 -18.15 -4.27
C GLU A 245 -28.78 -18.70 -5.46
N ASN A 246 -28.26 -19.93 -5.32
CA ASN A 246 -27.42 -20.66 -6.29
C ASN A 246 -25.94 -20.28 -6.38
N VAL A 247 -25.42 -19.41 -5.50
CA VAL A 247 -23.99 -19.10 -5.43
C VAL A 247 -23.36 -19.78 -4.21
N SER A 248 -22.30 -20.57 -4.44
CA SER A 248 -21.57 -21.18 -3.32
C SER A 248 -20.82 -20.13 -2.50
N LEU A 249 -20.58 -20.40 -1.20
CA LEU A 249 -19.82 -19.46 -0.36
C LEU A 249 -18.42 -19.16 -0.93
N GLU A 250 -17.74 -20.18 -1.48
CA GLU A 250 -16.43 -20.02 -2.11
C GLU A 250 -16.48 -19.12 -3.34
N GLU A 251 -17.50 -19.28 -4.16
CA GLU A 251 -17.75 -18.45 -5.35
C GLU A 251 -18.07 -17.01 -4.97
N ALA A 252 -18.85 -16.79 -3.90
CA ALA A 252 -19.11 -15.47 -3.36
C ALA A 252 -17.82 -14.78 -2.86
N TYR A 253 -16.92 -15.51 -2.19
CA TYR A 253 -15.59 -15.00 -1.83
C TYR A 253 -14.74 -14.67 -3.05
N PHE A 254 -14.73 -15.55 -4.05
CA PHE A 254 -14.01 -15.33 -5.30
C PHE A 254 -14.48 -14.05 -5.99
N LEU A 255 -15.78 -13.88 -6.19
CA LEU A 255 -16.38 -12.69 -6.79
C LEU A 255 -16.09 -11.42 -5.97
N SER A 256 -16.12 -11.53 -4.64
CA SER A 256 -15.77 -10.42 -3.75
C SER A 256 -14.31 -10.02 -3.90
N SER A 257 -13.41 -10.99 -4.18
CA SER A 257 -11.96 -10.78 -4.32
C SER A 257 -11.53 -10.12 -5.64
N LEU A 258 -12.37 -10.10 -6.65
CA LEU A 258 -12.05 -9.45 -7.92
C LEU A 258 -12.16 -7.93 -7.78
N ILE A 259 -11.07 -7.22 -8.04
CA ILE A 259 -10.92 -5.78 -7.85
C ILE A 259 -11.88 -4.97 -8.74
N CYS A 260 -12.13 -5.44 -9.96
CA CYS A 260 -12.99 -4.79 -10.95
C CYS A 260 -14.40 -5.39 -11.02
N ASN A 261 -14.70 -6.42 -10.23
CA ASN A 261 -16.05 -6.97 -10.16
C ASN A 261 -16.96 -6.06 -9.32
N ILE A 262 -17.52 -5.05 -9.98
CA ILE A 262 -18.39 -4.04 -9.40
C ILE A 262 -19.83 -4.34 -9.79
N ARG A 263 -20.68 -4.50 -8.78
CA ARG A 263 -22.13 -4.54 -8.96
C ARG A 263 -22.63 -3.11 -9.13
N ALA A 264 -22.58 -2.60 -10.36
CA ALA A 264 -23.01 -1.25 -10.66
C ALA A 264 -24.52 -1.13 -10.41
N SER A 265 -24.88 -0.25 -9.49
CA SER A 265 -26.26 0.18 -9.23
C SER A 265 -26.36 1.70 -9.41
N HIS A 266 -27.56 2.20 -9.70
CA HIS A 266 -27.78 3.64 -9.91
C HIS A 266 -27.40 4.52 -8.71
N ASP A 267 -27.31 3.93 -7.51
CA ASP A 267 -26.93 4.59 -6.26
C ASP A 267 -25.49 4.30 -5.83
N THR A 268 -24.65 3.75 -6.71
CA THR A 268 -23.23 3.54 -6.45
C THR A 268 -22.49 4.88 -6.38
N LYS A 269 -21.84 5.15 -5.25
CA LYS A 269 -20.97 6.30 -5.02
C LYS A 269 -19.59 6.06 -5.65
N VAL A 270 -19.25 6.84 -6.66
CA VAL A 270 -17.93 6.81 -7.31
C VAL A 270 -17.02 7.85 -6.67
N LEU A 271 -15.92 7.38 -6.06
CA LEU A 271 -14.92 8.20 -5.38
C LEU A 271 -13.81 8.60 -6.35
N SER A 272 -13.36 9.86 -6.24
CA SER A 272 -12.22 10.38 -6.99
C SER A 272 -11.29 11.13 -6.04
N SER A 273 -10.00 10.82 -6.10
CA SER A 273 -8.93 11.54 -5.41
C SER A 273 -7.97 12.18 -6.42
N GLY A 274 -7.76 13.50 -6.33
CA GLY A 274 -6.83 14.25 -7.16
C GLY A 274 -5.49 14.54 -6.46
N PHE A 275 -4.49 14.97 -7.22
CA PHE A 275 -3.20 15.49 -6.70
C PHE A 275 -3.28 17.00 -6.45
N SER A 276 -2.55 17.50 -5.43
CA SER A 276 -2.11 18.92 -5.45
C SER A 276 -0.92 19.10 -6.42
N GLU A 277 -0.67 20.32 -6.91
CA GLU A 277 0.41 20.58 -7.87
C GLU A 277 1.81 20.28 -7.32
N GLU A 278 2.02 20.37 -6.01
CA GLU A 278 3.30 20.01 -5.38
C GLU A 278 3.62 18.51 -5.46
N GLU A 279 2.60 17.65 -5.54
CA GLU A 279 2.75 16.19 -5.48
C GLU A 279 3.07 15.54 -6.84
N ARG A 280 2.78 16.23 -7.94
CA ARG A 280 3.13 15.79 -9.31
C ARG A 280 4.65 15.63 -9.49
N LYS A 281 5.45 16.48 -8.84
CA LYS A 281 6.92 16.38 -8.82
C LYS A 281 7.42 15.18 -8.00
N MET A 282 6.65 14.77 -6.98
CA MET A 282 6.99 13.69 -6.05
C MET A 282 6.73 12.29 -6.64
N SER A 283 5.71 12.15 -7.50
CA SER A 283 5.34 10.88 -8.14
C SER A 283 6.40 10.36 -9.12
N GLY A 284 7.16 11.25 -9.78
CA GLY A 284 8.23 10.86 -10.70
C GLY A 284 9.44 10.24 -9.99
N PHE A 285 9.73 10.69 -8.77
CA PHE A 285 10.90 10.25 -8.00
C PHE A 285 10.66 8.92 -7.27
N LEU A 286 9.44 8.68 -6.77
CA LEU A 286 9.11 7.44 -6.03
C LEU A 286 9.14 6.19 -6.91
N ASN A 287 8.74 6.31 -8.18
CA ASN A 287 8.78 5.21 -9.14
C ASN A 287 10.22 4.70 -9.41
N HIS A 288 11.24 5.52 -9.13
CA HIS A 288 12.65 5.19 -9.37
C HIS A 288 13.31 4.48 -8.18
N ILE A 289 12.72 4.56 -6.97
CA ILE A 289 13.27 3.92 -5.76
C ILE A 289 12.75 2.48 -5.63
N THR A 290 11.50 2.21 -6.02
CA THR A 290 10.88 0.86 -5.98
C THR A 290 11.24 -0.04 -7.16
N THR A 291 11.94 0.46 -8.19
CA THR A 291 12.26 -0.29 -9.40
C THR A 291 13.61 -1.02 -9.38
N ARG A 292 14.29 -1.08 -8.22
CA ARG A 292 15.64 -1.67 -8.12
C ARG A 292 15.68 -3.20 -7.93
N SER A 293 14.57 -3.90 -8.19
CA SER A 293 14.54 -5.36 -8.28
C SER A 293 14.55 -5.79 -9.76
N SER A 294 15.63 -6.49 -10.12
CA SER A 294 16.06 -6.99 -11.43
C SER A 294 14.97 -7.20 -12.49
N ARG A 295 15.11 -6.52 -13.63
CA ARG A 295 14.42 -6.83 -14.88
C ARG A 295 15.30 -7.72 -15.76
N GLU A 296 14.88 -8.95 -15.99
CA GLU A 296 15.19 -9.66 -17.24
C GLU A 296 13.96 -9.53 -18.15
N SER A 297 14.15 -8.93 -19.33
CA SER A 297 13.14 -8.88 -20.37
C SER A 297 13.10 -10.22 -21.10
N MET A 298 11.98 -10.95 -21.02
CA MET A 298 11.70 -12.09 -21.90
C MET A 298 10.65 -11.71 -22.95
N GLU A 299 10.91 -12.06 -24.21
CA GLU A 299 10.00 -11.94 -25.34
C GLU A 299 8.76 -12.84 -25.18
N GLY A 300 7.61 -12.33 -25.60
CA GLY A 300 6.30 -13.00 -25.51
C GLY A 300 6.00 -13.95 -26.68
N TYR A 301 5.03 -14.85 -26.45
CA TYR A 301 4.51 -15.78 -27.46
C TYR A 301 3.38 -15.15 -28.29
N GLN A 302 3.27 -15.58 -29.55
CA GLN A 302 2.28 -15.08 -30.52
C GLN A 302 0.89 -15.75 -30.41
N ASP A 303 0.79 -16.91 -29.76
CA ASP A 303 -0.46 -17.66 -29.59
C ASP A 303 -0.55 -18.26 -28.16
N SER A 304 -1.77 -18.38 -27.64
CA SER A 304 -2.05 -18.98 -26.33
C SER A 304 -1.80 -20.49 -26.34
N PRO A 305 -1.18 -21.08 -25.31
CA PRO A 305 -0.97 -22.52 -25.21
C PRO A 305 -2.25 -23.34 -24.91
N TYR A 306 -3.40 -22.68 -24.77
CA TYR A 306 -4.68 -23.32 -24.40
C TYR A 306 -5.77 -22.97 -25.42
N PRO A 307 -5.81 -23.68 -26.56
CA PRO A 307 -6.76 -23.42 -27.64
C PRO A 307 -8.23 -23.53 -27.20
N GLU A 308 -8.53 -24.26 -26.12
CA GLU A 308 -9.85 -24.35 -25.52
C GLU A 308 -10.31 -23.02 -24.87
N ILE A 309 -9.38 -22.29 -24.24
CA ILE A 309 -9.66 -20.96 -23.67
C ILE A 309 -9.87 -19.97 -24.80
N ASP A 310 -8.99 -20.01 -25.81
CA ASP A 310 -9.10 -19.15 -26.98
C ASP A 310 -10.41 -19.38 -27.73
N TYR A 311 -10.81 -20.65 -27.91
CA TYR A 311 -12.07 -21.00 -28.57
C TYR A 311 -13.28 -20.49 -27.79
N PHE A 312 -13.27 -20.60 -26.46
CA PHE A 312 -14.36 -20.11 -25.62
C PHE A 312 -14.40 -18.57 -25.54
N VAL A 313 -13.26 -17.89 -25.40
CA VAL A 313 -13.19 -16.43 -25.48
C VAL A 313 -13.70 -15.96 -26.84
N ARG A 314 -13.29 -16.63 -27.93
CA ARG A 314 -13.84 -16.37 -29.27
C ARG A 314 -15.34 -16.64 -29.33
N SER A 315 -15.87 -17.65 -28.64
CA SER A 315 -17.31 -17.95 -28.67
C SER A 315 -18.14 -16.96 -27.85
N LEU A 316 -17.57 -16.35 -26.79
CA LEU A 316 -18.18 -15.25 -26.04
C LEU A 316 -18.15 -13.93 -26.81
N VAL A 317 -17.03 -13.62 -27.49
CA VAL A 317 -16.87 -12.38 -28.27
C VAL A 317 -17.77 -12.39 -29.53
N ASN A 318 -18.07 -13.57 -30.10
CA ASN A 318 -18.89 -13.71 -31.30
C ASN A 318 -20.41 -13.81 -31.04
N LYS A 319 -20.90 -13.59 -29.81
CA LYS A 319 -22.31 -13.85 -29.48
C LYS A 319 -23.33 -12.85 -30.03
N ASP A 320 -22.91 -11.71 -30.57
CA ASP A 320 -23.82 -10.67 -31.10
C ASP A 320 -23.44 -10.17 -32.51
N GLY A 321 -22.74 -10.99 -33.30
CA GLY A 321 -22.39 -10.64 -34.69
C GLY A 321 -21.31 -9.56 -34.84
N VAL A 322 -20.68 -9.10 -33.75
CA VAL A 322 -19.53 -8.19 -33.78
C VAL A 322 -18.25 -9.03 -33.76
N GLN A 323 -17.56 -9.13 -34.90
CA GLN A 323 -16.23 -9.73 -34.98
C GLN A 323 -15.21 -8.80 -34.31
N GLY A 324 -14.91 -9.06 -33.03
CA GLY A 324 -13.73 -8.50 -32.36
C GLY A 324 -12.47 -9.11 -32.98
N GLY A 325 -11.62 -8.26 -33.57
CA GLY A 325 -10.34 -8.67 -34.15
C GLY A 325 -9.42 -9.34 -33.13
N LYS A 326 -8.44 -10.08 -33.63
CA LYS A 326 -7.38 -10.73 -32.84
C LYS A 326 -6.68 -9.68 -31.96
N ASP A 327 -7.12 -9.53 -30.72
CA ASP A 327 -6.35 -8.83 -29.71
C ASP A 327 -5.14 -9.71 -29.38
N ASN A 328 -3.98 -9.30 -29.90
CA ASN A 328 -2.69 -9.92 -29.59
C ASN A 328 -2.47 -9.86 -28.08
N PHE A 329 -2.62 -11.00 -27.40
CA PHE A 329 -2.26 -11.13 -26.00
C PHE A 329 -0.73 -11.13 -25.89
N THR A 330 -0.18 -10.12 -25.21
CA THR A 330 1.24 -10.14 -24.85
C THR A 330 1.41 -10.92 -23.56
N PHE A 331 1.92 -12.14 -23.68
CA PHE A 331 2.33 -12.96 -22.55
C PHE A 331 3.70 -12.49 -22.05
N TYR A 332 3.81 -12.19 -20.76
CA TYR A 332 5.09 -11.88 -20.11
C TYR A 332 5.43 -13.01 -19.13
N LYS A 333 6.68 -13.46 -19.15
CA LYS A 333 7.17 -14.61 -18.37
C LYS A 333 7.43 -14.24 -16.91
#